data_AF-A0A953JXW6-F1
#
_entry.id   AF-A0A953JXW6-F1
#
_cell.length_a   1.000
_cell.length_b   1.000
_cell.length_c   1.000
_cell.angle_alpha   90.00
_cell.angle_beta   90.00
_cell.angle_gamma   90.00
#
_symmetry.space_group_name_H-M   'P 1'
#
loop_
_entity.id
_entity.type
_entity.pdbx_description
1 polymer ?
#
loop_
_entity_poly.entity_id
_entity_poly.type
_entity_poly.pdbx_seq_one_letter_code
_entity_poly.pdbx_strand_id
1 'polypeptide(L)'
;MSKRAATQSTAPPSAEQPQSMEQLQDRYQRLHRKKIETETELKTARRRLDELQAEAREKYGTDDLAALQEKLAEMKSENEAKRAEYQKSLDQIDADLSEVESRFAATEADPAAEGAPS
;
A
#
# COMPACT_ATOMS: atom_id res chain seq x y z
N MET A 1 23.42 0.40 78.55
CA MET A 1 23.11 1.02 77.24
C MET A 1 22.19 0.11 76.47
N SER A 2 20.91 0.45 76.42
CA SER A 2 19.89 -0.21 75.59
C SER A 2 20.13 0.07 74.12
N LYS A 3 19.98 -0.95 73.27
CA LYS A 3 19.37 -0.83 71.94
C LYS A 3 18.89 -2.20 71.47
N ARG A 4 17.58 -2.41 71.61
CA ARG A 4 16.81 -3.42 70.91
C ARG A 4 16.87 -3.10 69.41
N ALA A 5 17.34 -4.03 68.58
CA ALA A 5 17.02 -4.01 67.16
C ALA A 5 15.78 -4.89 66.98
N ALA A 6 14.66 -4.22 66.77
CA ALA A 6 13.37 -4.83 66.53
C ALA A 6 13.36 -5.52 65.17
N THR A 7 12.82 -6.73 65.17
CA THR A 7 12.35 -7.50 64.03
C THR A 7 11.47 -6.66 63.11
N GLN A 8 11.91 -6.38 61.88
CA GLN A 8 10.98 -5.98 60.82
C GLN A 8 10.24 -7.22 60.34
N SER A 9 8.99 -7.31 60.76
CA SER A 9 7.96 -8.21 60.25
C SER A 9 7.70 -7.89 58.78
N THR A 10 8.27 -8.67 57.86
CA THR A 10 7.86 -8.71 56.46
C THR A 10 6.52 -9.43 56.36
N ALA A 11 5.43 -8.69 56.57
CA ALA A 11 4.10 -9.17 56.25
C ALA A 11 3.92 -9.20 54.71
N PRO A 12 3.30 -10.25 54.14
CA PRO A 12 3.01 -10.31 52.72
C PRO A 12 1.97 -9.23 52.33
N PRO A 13 1.96 -8.75 51.07
CA PRO A 13 0.94 -7.83 50.60
C PRO A 13 -0.45 -8.46 50.76
N SER A 14 -1.33 -7.67 51.36
CA SER A 14 -2.67 -8.01 51.82
C SER A 14 -3.47 -8.90 50.85
N ALA A 15 -4.05 -9.96 51.41
CA ALA A 15 -5.14 -10.71 50.82
C ALA A 15 -6.25 -9.76 50.34
N GLU A 16 -6.75 -10.01 49.13
CA GLU A 16 -7.82 -9.28 48.45
C GLU A 16 -9.03 -9.10 49.38
N GLN A 17 -9.18 -7.90 49.93
CA GLN A 17 -10.41 -7.52 50.61
C GLN A 17 -11.54 -7.48 49.57
N PRO A 18 -12.73 -8.06 49.86
CA PRO A 18 -13.84 -8.06 48.93
C PRO A 18 -14.20 -6.62 48.54
N GLN A 19 -14.33 -6.37 47.23
CA GLN A 19 -14.67 -5.05 46.71
C GLN A 19 -15.99 -4.56 47.31
N SER A 20 -16.09 -3.27 47.61
CA SER A 20 -17.37 -2.69 48.03
C SER A 20 -18.38 -2.73 46.89
N MET A 21 -19.68 -2.69 47.21
CA MET A 21 -20.76 -2.66 46.21
C MET A 21 -20.60 -1.49 45.24
N GLU A 22 -20.16 -0.32 45.71
CA GLU A 22 -19.90 0.86 44.88
C GLU A 22 -18.73 0.63 43.91
N GLN A 23 -17.66 -0.03 44.36
CA GLN A 23 -16.52 -0.40 43.50
C GLN A 23 -16.92 -1.41 42.43
N LEU A 24 -17.79 -2.37 42.76
CA LEU A 24 -18.33 -3.33 41.80
C LEU A 24 -19.23 -2.65 40.77
N GLN A 25 -20.07 -1.71 41.20
CA GLN A 25 -20.96 -0.94 40.32
C GLN A 25 -20.16 -0.04 39.36
N ASP A 26 -19.15 0.68 39.84
CA ASP A 26 -18.27 1.49 38.99
C ASP A 26 -17.53 0.63 37.97
N ARG A 27 -16.97 -0.50 38.42
CA ARG A 27 -16.29 -1.47 37.55
C ARG A 27 -17.23 -2.02 36.49
N TYR A 28 -18.48 -2.35 36.85
CA TYR A 28 -19.50 -2.76 35.90
C TYR A 28 -19.79 -1.68 34.86
N GLN A 29 -20.02 -0.43 35.28
CA GLN A 29 -20.31 0.66 34.35
C GLN A 29 -19.15 0.92 33.39
N ARG A 30 -17.91 0.87 33.88
CA ARG A 30 -16.71 0.98 33.03
C ARG A 30 -16.62 -0.15 32.02
N LEU A 31 -16.83 -1.41 32.44
CA LEU A 31 -16.81 -2.56 31.55
C LEU A 31 -17.93 -2.50 30.52
N HIS A 32 -19.13 -2.07 30.93
CA HIS A 32 -20.28 -1.92 30.06
C HIS A 32 -20.04 -0.85 28.99
N ARG A 33 -19.48 0.31 29.38
CA ARG A 33 -19.08 1.36 28.43
C ARG A 33 -18.05 0.84 27.43
N LYS A 34 -16.99 0.18 27.92
CA LYS A 34 -15.97 -0.41 27.07
C LYS A 34 -16.54 -1.44 26.10
N LYS A 35 -17.48 -2.27 26.55
CA LYS A 35 -18.18 -3.23 25.69
C LYS A 35 -18.89 -2.53 24.52
N ILE A 36 -19.67 -1.47 24.81
CA ILE A 36 -20.40 -0.72 23.78
C ILE A 36 -19.42 -0.09 22.78
N GLU A 37 -18.33 0.52 23.26
CA GLU A 37 -17.29 1.11 22.40
C GLU A 37 -16.70 0.05 21.47
N THR A 38 -16.25 -1.09 22.01
CA THR A 38 -15.64 -2.16 21.21
C THR A 38 -16.63 -2.81 20.24
N GLU A 39 -17.91 -2.98 20.61
CA GLU A 39 -18.95 -3.48 19.70
C GLU A 39 -19.18 -2.51 18.53
N THR A 40 -19.12 -1.21 18.78
CA THR A 40 -19.27 -0.17 17.75
C THR A 40 -18.07 -0.16 16.80
N GLU A 41 -16.85 -0.25 17.33
CA GLU A 41 -15.62 -0.37 16.54
C GLU A 41 -15.65 -1.63 15.67
N LEU A 42 -16.04 -2.78 16.23
CA LEU A 42 -16.16 -4.03 15.49
C LEU A 42 -17.17 -3.93 14.34
N LYS A 43 -18.34 -3.33 14.59
CA LYS A 43 -19.35 -3.10 13.55
C LYS A 43 -18.80 -2.23 12.42
N THR A 44 -18.05 -1.19 12.76
CA THR A 44 -17.45 -0.26 11.79
C THR A 44 -16.37 -0.95 10.96
N ALA A 45 -15.50 -1.72 11.60
CA ALA A 45 -14.44 -2.47 10.93
C ALA A 45 -15.00 -3.52 9.96
N ARG A 46 -16.06 -4.25 10.38
CA ARG A 46 -16.76 -5.21 9.51
C ARG A 46 -17.36 -4.54 8.28
N ARG A 47 -18.08 -3.43 8.46
CA ARG A 47 -18.66 -2.70 7.33
C ARG A 47 -17.59 -2.26 6.33
N ARG A 48 -16.45 -1.75 6.83
CA ARG A 48 -15.34 -1.33 5.97
C ARG A 48 -14.69 -2.51 5.25
N LEU A 49 -14.61 -3.68 5.88
CA LEU A 49 -14.14 -4.90 5.23
C LEU A 49 -15.08 -5.31 4.10
N ASP A 50 -16.39 -5.32 4.35
CA ASP A 50 -17.40 -5.66 3.33
C ASP A 50 -17.35 -4.69 2.15
N GLU A 51 -17.21 -3.38 2.42
CA GLU A 51 -17.02 -2.34 1.39
C GLU A 51 -15.78 -2.60 0.52
N LEU A 52 -14.63 -2.91 1.14
CA LEU A 52 -13.38 -3.20 0.44
C LEU A 52 -13.47 -4.49 -0.39
N GLN A 53 -14.12 -5.53 0.13
CA GLN A 53 -14.33 -6.78 -0.60
C GLN A 53 -15.24 -6.57 -1.80
N ALA A 54 -16.32 -5.79 -1.64
CA ALA A 54 -17.20 -5.44 -2.76
C ALA A 54 -16.45 -4.66 -3.83
N GLU A 55 -15.67 -3.64 -3.46
CA GLU A 55 -14.85 -2.86 -4.39
C GLU A 55 -13.83 -3.74 -5.13
N ALA A 56 -13.18 -4.67 -4.42
CA ALA A 56 -12.23 -5.59 -5.02
C ALA A 56 -12.90 -6.53 -6.04
N ARG A 57 -14.07 -7.09 -5.69
CA ARG A 57 -14.87 -7.91 -6.62
C ARG A 57 -15.35 -7.12 -7.83
N GLU A 58 -15.78 -5.88 -7.64
CA GLU A 58 -16.24 -5.02 -8.75
C GLU A 58 -15.09 -4.68 -9.71
N LYS A 59 -13.95 -4.22 -9.18
CA LYS A 59 -12.83 -3.72 -9.99
C LYS A 59 -11.97 -4.83 -10.59
N TYR A 60 -11.79 -5.92 -9.85
CA TYR A 60 -10.81 -6.96 -10.19
C TYR A 60 -11.41 -8.34 -10.36
N GLY A 61 -12.72 -8.49 -10.10
CA GLY A 61 -13.44 -9.76 -10.18
C GLY A 61 -13.26 -10.69 -8.97
N THR A 62 -12.44 -10.30 -7.99
CA THR A 62 -12.10 -11.11 -6.81
C THR A 62 -11.72 -10.23 -5.62
N ASP A 63 -12.05 -10.67 -4.41
CA ASP A 63 -11.57 -10.12 -3.13
C ASP A 63 -10.50 -11.00 -2.47
N ASP A 64 -10.08 -12.08 -3.14
CA ASP A 64 -8.98 -12.91 -2.66
C ASP A 64 -7.63 -12.21 -2.85
N LEU A 65 -6.89 -12.07 -1.76
CA LEU A 65 -5.62 -11.36 -1.74
C LEU A 65 -4.58 -12.00 -2.67
N ALA A 66 -4.53 -13.33 -2.72
CA ALA A 66 -3.57 -14.03 -3.57
C ALA A 66 -3.91 -13.81 -5.06
N ALA A 67 -5.18 -13.95 -5.43
CA ALA A 67 -5.64 -13.67 -6.79
C ALA A 67 -5.41 -12.21 -7.22
N LEU A 68 -5.57 -11.24 -6.30
CA LEU A 68 -5.25 -9.84 -6.57
C LEU A 68 -3.75 -9.60 -6.80
N GLN A 69 -2.89 -10.30 -6.05
CA GLN A 69 -1.44 -10.22 -6.23
C GLN A 69 -1.00 -10.82 -7.57
N GLU A 70 -1.60 -11.92 -7.99
CA GLU A 70 -1.34 -12.55 -9.28
C GLU A 70 -1.75 -11.60 -10.44
N LYS A 71 -2.97 -11.05 -10.39
CA LYS A 71 -3.43 -10.05 -11.35
C LYS A 71 -2.51 -8.84 -11.43
N LEU A 72 -2.00 -8.36 -10.29
CA LEU A 72 -1.05 -7.26 -10.26
C LEU A 72 0.28 -7.62 -10.95
N ALA A 73 0.77 -8.84 -10.75
CA ALA A 73 1.99 -9.31 -11.40
C ALA A 73 1.81 -9.43 -12.92
N GLU A 74 0.68 -9.98 -13.36
CA GLU A 74 0.29 -10.07 -14.77
C GLU A 74 0.23 -8.68 -15.41
N MET A 75 -0.51 -7.75 -14.81
CA MET A 75 -0.63 -6.36 -15.30
C MET A 75 0.72 -5.64 -15.38
N LYS A 76 1.65 -5.92 -14.45
CA LYS A 76 3.01 -5.35 -14.50
C LYS A 76 3.79 -5.92 -15.67
N SER A 77 3.78 -7.24 -15.85
CA SER A 77 4.46 -7.91 -16.96
C SER A 77 3.92 -7.43 -18.31
N GLU A 78 2.60 -7.28 -18.46
CA GLU A 78 2.01 -6.73 -19.67
C GLU A 78 2.45 -5.29 -19.93
N ASN A 79 2.49 -4.46 -18.89
CA ASN A 79 2.94 -3.08 -19.03
C ASN A 79 4.41 -3.00 -19.44
N GLU A 80 5.27 -3.85 -18.88
CA GLU A 80 6.68 -3.94 -19.27
C GLU A 80 6.83 -4.36 -20.73
N ALA A 81 6.06 -5.35 -21.18
CA ALA A 81 6.04 -5.77 -22.58
C ALA A 81 5.59 -4.65 -23.52
N LYS A 82 4.47 -3.97 -23.19
CA LYS A 82 3.94 -2.83 -23.96
C LYS A 82 4.95 -1.68 -24.01
N ARG A 83 5.65 -1.40 -22.90
CA ARG A 83 6.70 -0.37 -22.86
C ARG A 83 7.89 -0.72 -23.74
N ALA A 84 8.32 -1.98 -23.74
CA ALA A 84 9.42 -2.43 -24.60
C ALA A 84 9.05 -2.33 -26.09
N GLU A 85 7.84 -2.74 -26.47
CA GLU A 85 7.32 -2.59 -27.84
C GLU A 85 7.23 -1.13 -28.26
N TYR A 86 6.73 -0.27 -27.36
CA TYR A 86 6.65 1.16 -27.61
C TYR A 86 8.03 1.79 -27.80
N GLN A 87 9.01 1.45 -26.96
CA GLN A 87 10.38 1.91 -27.10
C GLN A 87 10.96 1.50 -28.46
N LYS A 88 10.82 0.23 -28.84
CA LYS A 88 11.28 -0.26 -30.14
C LYS A 88 10.67 0.51 -31.31
N SER A 89 9.38 0.86 -31.19
CA SER A 89 8.69 1.63 -32.22
C SER A 89 9.25 3.05 -32.33
N LEU A 90 9.56 3.70 -31.19
CA LEU A 90 10.21 5.02 -31.19
C LEU A 90 11.61 4.95 -31.80
N ASP A 91 12.41 3.97 -31.40
CA ASP A 91 13.77 3.80 -31.93
C ASP A 91 13.76 3.60 -33.46
N GLN A 92 12.78 2.86 -33.98
CA GLN A 92 12.61 2.69 -35.42
C GLN A 92 12.22 3.99 -36.12
N ILE A 93 11.27 4.75 -35.54
CA ILE A 93 10.84 6.04 -36.09
C ILE A 93 12.02 7.02 -36.13
N ASP A 94 12.82 7.08 -35.07
CA ASP A 94 13.99 7.95 -35.01
C ASP A 94 15.04 7.56 -36.06
N ALA A 95 15.26 6.26 -36.28
CA ALA A 95 16.17 5.76 -37.31
C ALA A 95 15.66 6.12 -38.73
N ASP A 96 14.39 5.86 -39.01
CA ASP A 96 13.76 6.16 -40.30
C ASP A 96 13.79 7.67 -40.58
N LEU A 97 13.52 8.50 -39.57
CA LEU A 97 13.58 9.95 -39.70
C LEU A 97 15.00 10.43 -39.99
N SER A 98 16.00 9.91 -39.29
CA SER A 98 17.41 10.24 -39.51
C SER A 98 17.88 9.85 -40.93
N GLU A 99 17.41 8.72 -41.45
CA GLU A 99 17.69 8.29 -42.82
C GLU A 99 17.08 9.27 -43.84
N VAL A 100 15.83 9.68 -43.63
CA VAL A 100 15.15 10.67 -44.47
C VAL A 100 15.91 12.00 -44.44
N GLU A 101 16.21 12.53 -43.26
CA GLU A 101 16.97 13.77 -43.09
C GLU A 101 18.32 13.72 -43.80
N SER A 102 19.05 12.60 -43.68
CA SER A 102 20.33 12.40 -44.35
C SER A 102 20.21 12.41 -45.87
N ARG A 103 19.16 11.78 -46.43
CA ARG A 103 18.89 11.79 -47.88
C ARG A 103 18.58 13.19 -48.39
N PHE A 104 17.78 13.96 -47.66
CA PHE A 104 17.46 15.34 -48.05
C PHE A 104 18.68 16.26 -47.93
N ALA A 105 19.47 16.16 -46.85
CA ALA A 105 20.71 16.91 -46.69
C ALA A 105 21.73 16.62 -47.81
N ALA A 106 21.85 15.36 -48.23
CA ALA A 106 22.72 14.98 -49.35
C ALA A 106 22.22 15.53 -50.70
N THR A 107 20.91 15.70 -50.87
CA THR A 107 20.30 16.25 -52.09
C THR A 107 20.45 17.77 -52.18
N GLU A 108 20.39 18.49 -51.05
CA GLU A 108 20.62 19.94 -51.01
C GLU A 108 22.11 20.34 -51.13
N ALA A 109 23.03 19.43 -50.82
CA ALA A 109 24.47 19.66 -50.92
C ALA A 109 25.05 19.54 -52.33
N ASP A 110 24.25 19.18 -53.36
CA ASP A 110 24.68 19.08 -54.75
C ASP A 110 24.01 20.11 -55.69
N PRO A 111 24.41 21.40 -55.64
CA PRO A 111 24.05 22.38 -56.67
C PRO A 111 25.04 22.42 -57.86
N ALA A 112 25.87 21.39 -58.10
CA ALA A 112 27.00 21.47 -59.03
C ALA A 112 26.89 20.64 -60.32
N ALA A 113 25.71 20.12 -60.67
CA ALA A 113 25.54 19.23 -61.83
C ALA A 113 24.48 19.66 -62.87
N GLU A 114 24.08 20.94 -62.94
CA GLU A 114 23.37 21.47 -64.10
C GLU A 114 24.04 22.74 -64.64
N GLY A 115 24.78 22.62 -65.75
CA GLY A 115 24.95 23.73 -66.70
C GLY A 115 26.36 24.22 -67.05
N ALA A 116 27.26 23.37 -67.52
CA ALA A 116 28.25 23.70 -68.57
C ALA A 116 28.84 22.40 -69.14
N PRO A 117 28.87 22.18 -70.47
CA PRO A 117 29.87 22.89 -71.28
C PRO A 117 29.49 23.21 -72.75
N SER A 118 30.36 24.08 -73.30
CA SER A 118 30.58 24.53 -74.69
C SER A 118 29.80 25.75 -75.18
#